data_AF-A0A4Y1NPB6-F1
#
_entry.id   AF-A0A4Y1NPB6-F1
#
_cell.length_a   1.000
_cell.length_b   1.000
_cell.length_c   1.000
_cell.angle_alpha   90.00
_cell.angle_beta   90.00
_cell.angle_gamma   90.00
#
_symmetry.space_group_name_H-M   'P 1'
#
loop_
_entity.id
_entity.type
_entity.pdbx_description
1 polymer ?
#
loop_
_entity_poly.entity_id
_entity_poly.type
_entity_poly.pdbx_seq_one_letter_code
_entity_poly.pdbx_strand_id
1 'polypeptide(L)'
;MFNIIELIFLILVLFGLQRYLASRDNKLLGLVVPIIFNVYVIYNFKYVHQDIDYLWNKAVIGNVILLFDFYLGLQKRKDRYKNEIQRMKSKDI
;
A
#
# COMPACT_ATOMS: atom_id res chain seq x y z
N MET A 1 -9.70 -22.85 8.80
CA MET A 1 -10.83 -21.97 8.42
C MET A 1 -10.23 -20.67 7.92
N PHE A 2 -10.49 -20.28 6.68
CA PHE A 2 -9.89 -19.09 6.06
C PHE A 2 -10.34 -17.83 6.80
N ASN A 3 -9.43 -17.15 7.49
CA ASN A 3 -9.78 -16.00 8.32
C ASN A 3 -9.75 -14.71 7.48
N ILE A 4 -10.79 -14.52 6.66
CA ILE A 4 -10.98 -13.35 5.78
C ILE A 4 -10.81 -12.04 6.56
N ILE A 5 -11.31 -12.04 7.80
CA ILE A 5 -11.27 -10.89 8.71
C ILE A 5 -9.82 -10.46 9.00
N GLU A 6 -8.92 -11.41 9.23
CA GLU A 6 -7.51 -11.15 9.50
C GLU A 6 -6.81 -10.53 8.28
N LEU A 7 -7.11 -11.04 7.08
CA LEU A 7 -6.56 -10.50 5.84
C LEU A 7 -7.03 -9.05 5.61
N ILE A 8 -8.31 -8.77 5.82
CA ILE A 8 -8.86 -7.40 5.69
C ILE A 8 -8.21 -6.46 6.70
N PHE A 9 -8.06 -6.91 7.95
CA PHE A 9 -7.43 -6.11 9.00
C PHE A 9 -5.97 -5.79 8.66
N LEU A 10 -5.21 -6.80 8.22
CA LEU A 10 -3.82 -6.64 7.78
C LEU A 10 -3.72 -5.63 6.63
N ILE A 11 -4.59 -5.76 5.63
CA ILE A 11 -4.64 -4.85 4.49
C ILE A 11 -4.89 -3.41 4.97
N LEU A 12 -5.87 -3.17 5.84
CA LEU A 12 -6.18 -1.84 6.38
C LEU A 12 -5.01 -1.21 7.13
N VAL A 13 -4.31 -1.99 7.96
CA VAL A 13 -3.12 -1.52 8.69
C VAL A 13 -2.01 -1.15 7.72
N LEU A 14 -1.76 -2.00 6.72
CA LEU A 14 -0.74 -1.77 5.70
C LEU A 14 -1.08 -0.53 4.83
N PHE A 15 -2.35 -0.32 4.49
CA PHE A 15 -2.82 0.90 3.83
C PHE A 15 -2.51 2.16 4.65
N GLY A 16 -2.83 2.14 5.95
CA GLY A 16 -2.53 3.24 6.86
C GLY A 16 -1.03 3.53 6.92
N LEU A 17 -0.23 2.48 7.08
CA LEU A 17 1.23 2.57 7.15
C LEU A 17 1.83 3.11 5.84
N GLN A 18 1.36 2.61 4.69
CA GLN A 18 1.83 2.99 3.37
C GLN A 18 1.57 4.47 3.10
N ARG A 19 0.35 4.92 3.40
CA ARG A 19 -0.05 6.31 3.22
C ARG A 19 0.72 7.25 4.15
N TYR A 20 0.99 6.84 5.38
CA TYR A 20 1.83 7.59 6.31
C TYR A 20 3.27 7.70 5.81
N LEU A 21 3.89 6.58 5.42
CA LEU A 21 5.29 6.55 4.95
C LEU A 21 5.45 7.34 3.63
N ALA A 22 4.50 7.20 2.70
CA ALA A 22 4.51 7.95 1.44
C ALA A 22 4.22 9.46 1.60
N SER A 23 3.68 9.89 2.75
CA SER A 23 3.47 11.31 3.06
C SER A 23 4.77 12.05 3.41
N ARG A 24 5.82 11.32 3.81
CA ARG A 24 7.14 11.88 4.12
C ARG A 24 7.85 12.39 2.85
N ASP A 25 8.99 13.06 3.04
CA ASP A 25 9.77 13.62 1.93
C ASP A 25 10.22 12.54 0.94
N ASN A 26 10.67 11.39 1.48
CA ASN A 26 11.03 10.24 0.67
C ASN A 26 9.80 9.37 0.35
N LYS A 27 9.26 9.56 -0.86
CA LYS A 27 8.09 8.86 -1.39
C LYS A 27 8.28 7.34 -1.48
N LEU A 28 9.52 6.88 -1.67
CA LEU A 28 9.84 5.45 -1.80
C LEU A 28 9.68 4.70 -0.48
N LEU A 29 9.59 5.41 0.66
CA LEU A 29 9.30 4.78 1.95
C LEU A 29 7.95 4.06 1.96
N GLY A 30 6.99 4.44 1.09
CA GLY A 30 5.75 3.69 0.92
C GLY A 30 5.96 2.26 0.41
N LEU A 31 7.04 2.00 -0.34
CA LEU A 31 7.34 0.68 -0.91
C LEU A 31 7.85 -0.34 0.13
N VAL A 32 8.19 0.10 1.34
CA VAL A 32 8.46 -0.80 2.47
C VAL A 32 7.26 -1.68 2.78
N VAL A 33 6.04 -1.20 2.55
CA VAL A 33 4.81 -1.92 2.88
C VAL A 33 4.62 -3.19 2.04
N PRO A 34 4.76 -3.16 0.70
CA PRO A 34 4.82 -4.37 -0.12
C PRO A 34 5.88 -5.38 0.37
N ILE A 35 7.06 -4.91 0.80
CA ILE A 35 8.13 -5.78 1.29
C ILE A 35 7.69 -6.50 2.56
N ILE A 36 7.18 -5.76 3.55
CA ILE A 36 6.66 -6.33 4.81
C ILE A 36 5.52 -7.32 4.55
N PHE A 37 4.62 -6.99 3.63
CA PHE A 37 3.53 -7.87 3.23
C PHE A 37 4.04 -9.21 2.66
N ASN A 38 5.05 -9.19 1.77
CA ASN A 38 5.62 -10.43 1.24
C ASN A 38 6.29 -11.27 2.34
N VAL A 39 7.01 -10.64 3.27
CA VAL A 39 7.58 -11.34 4.43
C VAL A 39 6.48 -12.03 5.25
N TYR A 40 5.37 -11.33 5.50
CA TYR A 40 4.21 -11.88 6.21
C TYR A 40 3.59 -13.08 5.49
N VAL A 41 3.40 -12.97 4.17
CA VAL A 41 2.82 -14.04 3.34
C VAL A 41 3.73 -15.27 3.31
N ILE A 42 5.04 -15.08 3.13
CA ILE A 42 6.03 -16.17 3.14
C ILE A 42 6.08 -16.86 4.51
N TYR A 43 6.05 -16.08 5.61
CA TYR A 43 6.01 -16.63 6.96
C TYR A 43 4.75 -17.50 7.17
N ASN A 44 3.58 -16.98 6.78
CA ASN A 44 2.33 -17.73 6.89
C ASN A 44 2.31 -18.99 6.02
N PHE A 45 2.89 -18.93 4.82
CA PHE A 45 3.03 -20.10 3.97
C PHE A 45 3.86 -21.21 4.64
N LYS A 46 5.00 -20.84 5.23
CA LYS A 46 5.91 -21.80 5.86
C LYS A 46 5.32 -22.46 7.12
N TYR A 47 4.62 -21.70 7.96
CA TYR A 47 4.24 -22.15 9.30
C TYR A 47 2.75 -22.44 9.50
N VAL A 48 1.87 -21.98 8.59
CA VAL A 48 0.41 -22.05 8.81
C VAL A 48 -0.30 -22.70 7.62
N HIS A 49 0.00 -22.28 6.39
CA HIS A 49 -0.69 -22.72 5.18
C HIS A 49 0.33 -23.18 4.13
N GLN A 50 0.68 -24.48 4.11
CA GLN A 50 1.66 -25.05 3.16
C GLN A 50 1.11 -25.24 1.74
N ASP A 51 0.00 -24.60 1.41
CA ASP A 51 -0.64 -24.67 0.09
C ASP A 51 0.01 -23.65 -0.86
N ILE A 52 0.49 -24.14 -2.00
CA ILE A 52 1.18 -23.29 -2.97
C ILE A 52 0.23 -22.32 -3.68
N ASP A 53 -1.04 -22.71 -3.83
CA ASP A 53 -2.06 -21.85 -4.41
C ASP A 53 -2.41 -20.71 -3.45
N TYR A 54 -2.35 -20.96 -2.15
CA TYR A 54 -2.47 -19.91 -1.13
C TYR A 54 -1.38 -18.85 -1.28
N LEU A 55 -0.12 -19.28 -1.46
CA LEU A 55 1.02 -18.38 -1.63
C LEU A 55 0.86 -17.51 -2.88
N TRP A 56 0.62 -18.15 -4.04
CA TRP A 56 0.49 -17.45 -5.32
C TRP A 56 -0.67 -16.46 -5.32
N ASN A 57 -1.85 -16.90 -4.91
CA ASN A 57 -3.04 -16.04 -4.94
C ASN A 57 -2.89 -14.83 -4.01
N LYS A 58 -2.38 -15.01 -2.78
CA LYS A 58 -2.22 -13.90 -1.83
C LYS A 58 -1.08 -12.96 -2.18
N ALA A 59 0.06 -13.51 -2.62
CA ALA A 59 1.18 -12.70 -3.06
C ALA A 59 0.76 -11.82 -4.24
N VAL A 60 0.09 -12.38 -5.26
CA VAL A 60 -0.34 -11.62 -6.43
C VAL A 60 -1.39 -10.58 -6.05
N ILE A 61 -2.50 -10.98 -5.43
CA ILE A 61 -3.62 -10.06 -5.12
C ILE A 61 -3.16 -8.95 -4.17
N GLY A 62 -2.43 -9.30 -3.10
CA GLY A 62 -2.00 -8.32 -2.11
C GLY A 62 -0.99 -7.31 -2.68
N ASN A 63 -0.01 -7.76 -3.47
CA ASN A 63 0.93 -6.83 -4.10
C ASN A 63 0.24 -5.94 -5.14
N VAL A 64 -0.70 -6.45 -5.93
CA VAL A 64 -1.48 -5.64 -6.88
C VAL A 64 -2.24 -4.53 -6.15
N ILE A 65 -2.90 -4.85 -5.03
CA ILE A 65 -3.63 -3.86 -4.22
C ILE A 65 -2.66 -2.81 -3.64
N LEU A 66 -1.55 -3.24 -3.04
CA LEU A 66 -0.59 -2.32 -2.42
C LEU A 66 0.09 -1.40 -3.44
N LEU A 67 0.47 -1.93 -4.60
CA LEU A 67 1.06 -1.13 -5.68
C LEU A 67 0.04 -0.15 -6.28
N PHE A 68 -1.22 -0.57 -6.44
CA PHE A 68 -2.29 0.30 -6.91
C PHE A 68 -2.56 1.44 -5.92
N ASP A 69 -2.61 1.16 -4.62
CA ASP A 69 -2.73 2.20 -3.60
C ASP A 69 -1.55 3.18 -3.61
N PHE A 70 -0.33 2.64 -3.76
CA PHE A 70 0.88 3.47 -3.82
C PHE A 70 0.80 4.45 -4.99
N TYR A 71 0.38 3.96 -6.15
CA TYR A 71 0.16 4.77 -7.34
C TYR A 71 -0.91 5.85 -7.13
N LEU A 72 -2.07 5.49 -6.56
CA LEU A 72 -3.13 6.44 -6.23
C LEU A 72 -2.67 7.50 -5.22
N GLY A 73 -1.86 7.11 -4.23
CA GLY A 73 -1.27 8.01 -3.26
C GLY A 73 -0.35 9.04 -3.92
N LEU A 74 0.47 8.61 -4.88
CA LEU A 74 1.32 9.50 -5.68
C LEU A 74 0.50 10.47 -6.53
N GLN A 75 -0.56 9.98 -7.18
CA GLN A 75 -1.43 10.81 -8.03
C GLN A 75 -2.13 11.89 -7.21
N LYS A 76 -2.76 11.53 -6.08
CA LYS A 76 -3.41 12.50 -5.18
C LYS A 76 -2.44 13.57 -4.68
N ARG A 77 -1.17 13.24 -4.46
CA ARG A 77 -0.15 14.23 -4.04
C ARG A 77 0.19 15.18 -5.18
N LYS A 78 0.34 14.68 -6.42
CA LYS A 78 0.55 15.54 -7.61
C LYS A 78 -0.62 16.51 -7.79
N ASP A 79 -1.85 16.03 -7.63
CA ASP A 79 -3.05 16.87 -7.74
C ASP A 79 -3.11 17.94 -6.65
N ARG A 80 -2.79 17.60 -5.39
CA ARG A 80 -2.69 18.59 -4.31
C ARG A 80 -1.68 19.69 -4.63
N TYR A 81 -0.50 19.32 -5.11
CA TYR A 81 0.55 20.28 -5.47
C TYR A 81 0.12 21.19 -6.62
N LYS A 82 -0.51 20.62 -7.66
CA LYS A 82 -1.07 21.39 -8.79
C LYS A 82 -2.14 22.38 -8.32
N ASN A 83 -3.04 21.94 -7.44
CA ASN A 83 -4.11 22.78 -6.89
C ASN A 83 -3.55 23.90 -6.01
N GLU A 84 -2.48 23.64 -5.26
CA GLU A 84 -1.80 24.64 -4.44
C GLU A 84 -1.13 25.72 -5.30
N ILE A 85 -0.43 25.32 -6.37
CA ILE A 85 0.13 26.27 -7.36
C ILE A 85 -0.97 27.11 -8.01
N GLN A 86 -2.08 26.49 -8.42
CA GLN A 86 -3.20 27.23 -9.03
C GLN A 86 -3.81 28.24 -8.07
N ARG A 87 -3.96 27.88 -6.78
CA ARG A 87 -4.44 28.80 -5.73
C ARG A 87 -3.50 29.97 -5.45
N MET A 88 -2.18 29.76 -5.56
CA MET A 88 -1.20 30.85 -5.43
C MET A 88 -1.33 31.81 -6.62
N LYS A 89 -1.35 31.26 -7.85
CA LYS A 89 -1.52 32.05 -9.08
C LYS A 89 -2.81 32.86 -9.10
N SER A 90 -3.91 32.33 -8.57
CA SER A 90 -5.20 33.04 -8.52
C SER A 90 -5.26 34.15 -7.48
N LYS A 91 -4.31 34.20 -6.52
CA LYS A 91 -4.25 35.22 -5.47
C LYS A 91 -3.28 36.36 -5.80
N ASP A 92 -2.36 36.14 -6.73
CA ASP A 92 -1.41 37.15 -7.22
C ASP A 92 -2.01 38.08 -8.30
N ILE A 93 -3.23 37.81 -8.76
CA ILE A 93 -4.01 38.65 -9.70
C ILE A 93 -5.07 39.42 -8.91
#